data_AF-A0A966C9W3-F1
#
_entry.id   AF-A0A966C9W3-F1
#
_cell.length_a   1.000
_cell.length_b   1.000
_cell.length_c   1.000
_cell.angle_alpha   90.00
_cell.angle_beta   90.00
_cell.angle_gamma   90.00
#
_symmetry.space_group_name_H-M   'P 1'
#
loop_
_entity.id
_entity.type
_entity.pdbx_description
1 polymer ?
#
loop_
_entity_poly.entity_id
_entity_poly.type
_entity_poly.pdbx_seq_one_letter_code
_entity_poly.pdbx_strand_id
1 'polypeptide(L)' 'MKVSLFCGCGGLDLGFERAGHDIIWANDIDKNALETYKYNFDITKIKEKIYINFKLN' A
#
# COMPACT_ATOMS: atom_id res chain seq x y z
N MET A 1 2.02 -6.58 11.78
CA MET A 1 1.97 -7.00 10.36
C MET A 1 0.59 -6.68 9.82
N LYS A 2 0.49 -5.89 8.73
CA LYS A 2 -0.76 -5.34 8.20
C LYS A 2 -0.93 -5.65 6.71
N VAL A 3 -2.16 -5.96 6.32
CA VAL A 3 -2.64 -6.04 4.92
C VAL A 3 -3.56 -4.84 4.70
N SER A 4 -3.27 -4.03 3.68
CA SER A 4 -4.01 -2.79 3.40
C SER A 4 -4.94 -2.97 2.21
N LEU A 5 -6.25 -3.00 2.49
CA LEU A 5 -7.29 -3.08 1.47
C LEU A 5 -7.84 -1.68 1.22
N PHE A 6 -7.99 -1.30 -0.05
CA PHE A 6 -8.44 0.05 -0.45
C PHE A 6 -7.51 1.12 0.14
N CYS A 7 -6.20 0.95 -0.07
CA CYS A 7 -5.17 1.71 0.65
C CYS A 7 -5.15 3.20 0.30
N GLY A 8 -5.80 3.61 -0.80
CA GLY A 8 -5.74 4.95 -1.34
C GLY A 8 -4.30 5.43 -1.49
N CYS A 9 -4.04 6.67 -1.09
CA CYS A 9 -2.71 7.27 -1.06
C CYS A 9 -1.84 6.84 0.14
N GLY A 10 -2.36 5.97 1.01
CA GLY A 10 -1.60 5.34 2.10
C GLY A 10 -1.57 6.10 3.43
N GLY A 11 -2.53 6.99 3.68
CA GLY A 11 -2.59 7.75 4.95
C GLY A 11 -2.69 6.86 6.19
N LEU A 12 -3.50 5.79 6.13
CA LEU A 12 -3.63 4.84 7.24
C LEU A 12 -2.34 4.01 7.42
N ASP A 13 -1.78 3.51 6.32
CA ASP A 13 -0.51 2.78 6.27
C ASP A 13 0.62 3.56 6.91
N LEU A 14 0.67 4.88 6.69
CA LEU A 14 1.69 5.75 7.25
C LEU A 14 1.59 5.81 8.78
N GLY A 15 0.36 5.82 9.30
CA GLY A 15 0.11 5.73 10.74
C GLY A 15 0.61 4.41 11.32
N PHE A 16 0.34 3.29 10.64
CA PHE A 16 0.80 1.96 11.07
C PHE A 16 2.33 1.83 11.02
N GLU A 17 2.98 2.31 9.95
CA GLU A 17 4.45 2.33 9.84
C GLU A 17 5.08 3.15 10.97
N ARG A 18 4.53 4.35 11.24
CA ARG A 18 4.99 5.21 12.35
C ARG A 18 4.76 4.59 13.73
N ALA A 19 3.76 3.72 13.87
CA ALA A 19 3.52 2.93 15.06
C ALA A 19 4.40 1.67 15.17
N GLY A 20 5.32 1.45 14.22
CA GLY A 20 6.25 0.32 14.20
C GLY A 20 5.67 -0.97 13.61
N HIS A 21 4.60 -0.88 12.83
CA HIS A 21 4.02 -2.03 12.15
C HIS A 21 4.48 -2.12 10.69
N ASP A 22 4.89 -3.32 10.28
CA ASP A 22 5.18 -3.60 8.87
C ASP A 22 3.91 -3.74 8.03
N ILE A 23 3.92 -3.08 6.87
CA ILE A 23 2.95 -3.26 5.79
C ILE A 23 3.47 -4.33 4.84
N ILE A 24 2.79 -5.46 4.77
CA ILE A 24 3.23 -6.60 3.95
C ILE A 24 2.52 -6.69 2.60
N TRP A 25 1.41 -5.98 2.45
CA TRP A 25 0.61 -5.96 1.23
C TRP A 25 -0.32 -4.74 1.23
N ALA A 26 -0.52 -4.12 0.07
CA ALA A 26 -1.47 -3.05 -0.12
C ALA A 26 -2.10 -3.13 -1.52
N ASN A 27 -3.39 -2.85 -1.64
CA ASN A 27 -4.06 -2.71 -2.93
C ASN A 27 -5.03 -1.53 -2.97
N ASP A 28 -5.16 -0.97 -4.17
CA ASP A 28 -6.22 -0.04 -4.55
C ASP A 28 -6.50 -0.21 -6.05
N ILE A 29 -7.63 0.32 -6.51
CA ILE A 29 -8.00 0.37 -7.93
C ILE A 29 -7.68 1.73 -8.56
N ASP A 30 -7.60 2.80 -7.76
CA ASP A 30 -7.28 4.13 -8.24
C ASP A 30 -5.77 4.24 -8.53
N LYS A 31 -5.42 4.43 -9.81
CA LYS A 31 -4.03 4.54 -10.26
C LYS A 31 -3.33 5.77 -9.68
N ASN A 32 -4.01 6.90 -9.55
CA ASN A 32 -3.42 8.13 -9.01
C ASN A 32 -3.13 7.96 -7.52
N ALA A 33 -4.05 7.30 -6.81
CA ALA A 33 -3.86 6.96 -5.39
C ALA A 33 -2.64 6.04 -5.21
N LEU A 34 -2.47 5.05 -6.09
CA LEU A 34 -1.32 4.14 -6.08
C LEU A 34 0.00 4.81 -6.44
N GLU A 35 0.02 5.76 -7.38
CA GLU A 35 1.22 6.56 -7.67
C GLU A 35 1.65 7.36 -6.45
N THR A 36 0.68 8.00 -5.78
CA THR A 36 0.93 8.74 -4.53
C THR A 36 1.42 7.80 -3.42
N TYR A 37 0.79 6.63 -3.30
CA TYR A 37 1.23 5.60 -2.35
C TYR A 37 2.68 5.19 -2.61
N LYS A 38 3.05 4.87 -3.86
CA LYS A 38 4.41 4.49 -4.24
C LYS A 38 5.43 5.61 -4.03
N TYR A 39 5.03 6.87 -4.18
CA TYR A 39 5.89 8.01 -3.90
C TYR A 39 6.20 8.14 -2.40
N ASN A 40 5.19 7.92 -1.55
CA ASN A 40 5.31 8.09 -0.10
C ASN A 40 5.99 6.90 0.60
N PHE A 41 5.81 5.68 0.08
CA PHE A 41 6.35 4.46 0.67
C PHE A 41 7.49 3.93 -0.18
N ASP A 42 8.64 3.67 0.44
CA ASP A 42 9.75 2.98 -0.19
C ASP A 42 9.39 1.51 -0.44
N ILE A 43 8.68 1.27 -1.55
CA ILE A 43 8.17 -0.03 -1.95
C ILE A 43 9.27 -1.09 -2.09
N THR A 44 10.55 -0.69 -2.14
CA THR A 44 11.68 -1.64 -2.15
C THR A 44 11.84 -2.37 -0.81
N LYS A 45 11.37 -1.78 0.29
CA LYS A 45 11.28 -2.44 1.61
C LYS A 45 10.03 -3.29 1.77
N ILE A 46 9.00 -3.02 0.96
CA ILE A 46 7.77 -3.82 0.90
C ILE A 46 8.09 -5.04 0.04
N LYS A 47 8.74 -6.04 0.65
CA LYS A 47 9.17 -7.28 0.00
C LYS A 47 8.03 -7.90 -0.84
N GLU A 48 8.21 -7.83 -2.15
CA GLU A 48 7.66 -8.70 -3.22
C GLU A 48 6.15 -8.89 -3.38
N LYS A 49 5.26 -8.26 -2.61
CA LYS A 49 3.80 -8.50 -2.79
C LYS A 49 2.96 -7.25 -2.80
N ILE A 50 3.23 -6.30 -3.69
CA ILE A 50 2.20 -5.33 -4.09
C ILE A 50 1.58 -5.85 -5.38
N TYR A 51 0.61 -6.77 -5.24
CA TYR A 51 -0.28 -7.11 -6.34
C TYR A 51 -1.34 -6.02 -6.44
N ILE A 52 -1.06 -4.98 -7.21
CA ILE A 52 -2.12 -4.13 -7.76
C ILE A 52 -2.80 -4.97 -8.84
N ASN A 53 -3.68 -5.89 -8.43
CA ASN A 53 -4.47 -6.69 -9.36
C ASN A 53 -5.75 -5.90 -9.70
N PHE A 54 -5.77 -5.33 -10.89
CA PHE A 54 -7.01 -5.00 -11.58
C PHE A 54 -7.72 -6.29 -11.98
N LYS A 55 -8.66 -6.77 -11.14
CA LYS A 55 -9.82 -7.54 -11.64
C LYS A 55 -10.87 -7.72 -10.54
N LEU A 56 -11.94 -6.95 -10.65
CA LEU A 56 -13.28 -7.48 -10.43
C LEU A 56 -13.93 -7.46 -11.81
N ASN A 57 -14.43 -8.63 -12.22
CA ASN A 57 -14.88 -8.93 -13.58
C ASN A 57 -15.82 -7.87 -14.17
#